data_AF-A0A973H3B8-F1
#
_entry.id   AF-A0A973H3B8-F1
#
_cell.length_a   1.000
_cell.length_b   1.000
_cell.length_c   1.000
_cell.angle_alpha   90.00
_cell.angle_beta   90.00
_cell.angle_gamma   90.00
#
_symmetry.space_group_name_H-M   'P 1'
#
loop_
_entity.id
_entity.type
_entity.pdbx_description
1 polymer ?
#
loop_
_entity_poly.entity_id
_entity_poly.type
_entity_poly.pdbx_seq_one_letter_code
_entity_poly.pdbx_strand_id
1 'polypeptide(L)'
;PWLPEEDVAAAPEPVKQLVGRRVLVVHGTHDERTDPELSFRLASRAKKANRDVCRFEVHADGHGLRQYRDEVLALTEDFVMGALFGRPLSRPVEDALAAPPPLGLRMPLASGFGRSLRR
;
A
#
# COMPACT_ATOMS: atom_id res chain seq x y z
N PRO A 1 -5.03 -10.07 -3.02
CA PRO A 1 -5.60 -10.65 -1.79
C PRO A 1 -7.10 -10.86 -2.01
N TRP A 2 -7.60 -12.08 -1.82
CA TRP A 2 -9.03 -12.35 -2.02
C TRP A 2 -9.81 -11.89 -0.78
N LEU A 3 -10.74 -10.97 -0.97
CA LEU A 3 -11.71 -10.55 0.04
C LEU A 3 -13.08 -10.75 -0.60
N PRO A 4 -13.94 -11.62 -0.06
CA PRO A 4 -15.29 -11.79 -0.61
C PRO A 4 -16.02 -10.45 -0.53
N GLU A 5 -16.61 -10.03 -1.66
CA GLU A 5 -17.06 -8.65 -1.84
C GLU A 5 -18.15 -8.26 -0.84
N GLU A 6 -19.06 -9.17 -0.48
CA GLU A 6 -20.23 -8.87 0.35
C GLU A 6 -20.81 -10.10 1.08
N ASP A 7 -20.00 -11.07 1.52
CA ASP A 7 -20.54 -12.07 2.44
C ASP A 7 -20.60 -11.46 3.85
N VAL A 8 -21.68 -10.74 4.15
CA VAL A 8 -21.90 -10.02 5.42
C VAL A 8 -21.88 -10.97 6.62
N ALA A 9 -22.04 -12.28 6.37
CA ALA A 9 -21.91 -13.34 7.35
C ALA A 9 -20.46 -13.82 7.57
N ALA A 10 -19.54 -13.53 6.66
CA ALA A 10 -18.14 -13.88 6.80
C ALA A 10 -17.43 -12.88 7.72
N ALA A 11 -16.65 -13.43 8.67
CA ALA A 11 -15.81 -12.61 9.52
C ALA A 11 -14.83 -11.79 8.63
N PRO A 12 -14.62 -10.50 8.93
CA PRO A 12 -13.64 -9.70 8.19
C PRO A 12 -12.24 -10.33 8.27
N GLU A 13 -11.49 -10.25 7.17
CA GLU A 13 -10.10 -10.73 7.13
C GLU A 13 -9.30 -10.21 8.33
N PRO A 14 -8.67 -11.11 9.13
CA PRO A 14 -7.93 -10.73 10.33
C PRO A 14 -6.76 -9.81 10.02
N VAL A 15 -6.51 -8.85 10.92
CA VAL A 15 -5.38 -7.90 10.82
C VAL A 15 -4.49 -7.87 12.06
N LYS A 16 -4.83 -8.62 13.11
CA LYS A 16 -4.09 -8.61 14.39
C LYS A 16 -2.64 -9.09 14.24
N GLN A 17 -2.38 -9.99 13.31
CA GLN A 17 -1.05 -10.49 12.97
C GLN A 17 -0.11 -9.41 12.38
N LEU A 18 -0.68 -8.27 11.96
CA LEU A 18 0.07 -7.15 11.40
C LEU A 18 0.52 -6.13 12.46
N VAL A 19 0.08 -6.27 13.72
CA VAL A 19 0.48 -5.35 14.80
C VAL A 19 2.01 -5.38 14.99
N GLY A 20 2.62 -4.20 15.10
CA GLY A 20 4.08 -4.04 15.27
C GLY A 20 4.90 -4.32 14.01
N ARG A 21 4.27 -4.55 12.85
CA ARG A 21 4.95 -4.74 11.57
C ARG A 21 4.83 -3.49 10.70
N ARG A 22 5.85 -3.17 9.91
CA ARG A 22 5.66 -2.23 8.79
C ARG A 22 4.95 -2.94 7.66
N VAL A 23 3.90 -2.35 7.11
CA VAL A 23 3.10 -2.93 6.02
C VAL A 23 2.93 -1.93 4.90
N LEU A 24 3.32 -2.32 3.69
CA LEU A 24 3.05 -1.61 2.45
C LEU A 24 2.02 -2.40 1.64
N VAL A 25 0.99 -1.72 1.16
CA VAL A 25 0.04 -2.24 0.16
C VAL A 25 0.14 -1.40 -1.11
N VAL A 26 0.23 -2.03 -2.27
CA VAL A 26 0.23 -1.36 -3.57
C VAL A 26 -0.89 -1.98 -4.42
N HIS A 27 -1.75 -1.15 -4.99
CA HIS A 27 -2.91 -1.64 -5.76
C HIS A 27 -3.19 -0.72 -6.96
N GLY A 28 -3.45 -1.31 -8.13
CA GLY A 28 -3.76 -0.57 -9.36
C GLY A 28 -5.22 -0.14 -9.40
N THR A 29 -5.53 1.12 -9.71
CA THR A 29 -6.92 1.62 -9.59
C THR A 29 -7.89 1.06 -10.64
N HIS A 30 -7.40 0.36 -11.67
CA HIS A 30 -8.20 -0.31 -12.70
C HIS A 30 -8.02 -1.84 -12.64
N ASP A 31 -7.83 -2.38 -11.44
CA ASP A 31 -7.79 -3.83 -11.23
C ASP A 31 -9.19 -4.45 -11.39
N GLU A 32 -9.46 -5.01 -12.58
CA GLU A 32 -10.70 -5.71 -12.90
C GLU A 32 -10.79 -7.12 -12.29
N ARG A 33 -9.72 -7.63 -11.67
CA ARG A 33 -9.68 -8.96 -11.04
C ARG A 33 -9.89 -8.90 -9.53
N THR A 34 -9.51 -7.80 -8.90
CA THR A 34 -9.66 -7.60 -7.46
C THR A 34 -9.96 -6.13 -7.21
N ASP A 35 -11.19 -5.84 -6.76
CA ASP A 35 -11.63 -4.47 -6.49
C ASP A 35 -10.63 -3.73 -5.56
N PRO A 36 -10.05 -2.60 -6.00
CA PRO A 36 -9.16 -1.78 -5.20
C PRO A 36 -9.75 -1.38 -3.84
N GLU A 37 -11.06 -1.24 -3.72
CA GLU A 37 -11.74 -0.88 -2.48
C GLU A 37 -11.61 -1.99 -1.42
N LEU A 38 -11.47 -3.25 -1.81
CA LEU A 38 -11.21 -4.35 -0.88
C LEU A 38 -9.85 -4.17 -0.19
N SER A 39 -8.80 -3.87 -0.96
CA SER A 39 -7.47 -3.61 -0.41
C SER A 39 -7.47 -2.37 0.49
N PHE A 40 -8.24 -1.34 0.17
CA PHE A 40 -8.42 -0.15 1.01
C PHE A 40 -9.12 -0.48 2.34
N ARG A 41 -10.20 -1.28 2.31
CA ARG A 41 -10.91 -1.73 3.52
C ARG A 41 -10.00 -2.55 4.43
N LEU A 42 -9.19 -3.45 3.87
CA LEU A 42 -8.18 -4.22 4.62
C LEU A 42 -7.14 -3.28 5.24
N ALA A 43 -6.55 -2.38 4.44
CA ALA A 43 -5.53 -1.45 4.91
C ALA A 43 -6.08 -0.49 5.98
N SER A 44 -7.34 -0.07 5.88
CA SER A 44 -8.00 0.78 6.88
C SER A 44 -8.15 0.07 8.23
N ARG A 45 -8.57 -1.20 8.22
CA ARG A 45 -8.62 -2.02 9.45
C ARG A 45 -7.23 -2.23 10.03
N ALA A 46 -6.26 -2.56 9.18
CA ALA A 46 -4.87 -2.74 9.59
C ALA A 46 -4.30 -1.45 10.21
N LYS A 47 -4.50 -0.29 9.58
CA LYS A 47 -4.03 1.03 10.07
C LYS A 47 -4.60 1.37 11.44
N LYS A 48 -5.88 1.05 11.67
CA LYS A 48 -6.55 1.26 12.97
C LYS A 48 -5.89 0.43 14.08
N ALA A 49 -5.45 -0.78 13.78
CA ALA A 49 -4.76 -1.66 14.74
C ALA A 49 -3.24 -1.41 14.81
N ASN A 50 -2.66 -0.84 13.75
CA ASN A 50 -1.23 -0.65 13.57
C ASN A 50 -0.95 0.61 12.73
N ARG A 51 -0.32 1.62 13.33
CA ARG A 51 -0.03 2.90 12.65
C ARG A 51 0.95 2.75 11.49
N ASP A 52 1.79 1.70 11.49
CA ASP A 52 2.86 1.47 10.51
C ASP A 52 2.37 0.76 9.24
N VAL A 53 1.18 1.12 8.77
CA VAL A 53 0.56 0.62 7.54
C VAL A 53 0.46 1.78 6.55
N CYS A 54 0.88 1.61 5.32
CA CYS A 54 0.60 2.57 4.25
C CYS A 54 0.08 1.86 3.00
N ARG A 55 -0.67 2.60 2.17
CA ARG A 55 -1.16 2.08 0.90
C ARG A 55 -1.01 3.10 -0.21
N PHE A 56 -0.46 2.63 -1.33
CA PHE A 56 -0.30 3.39 -2.55
C PHE A 56 -1.23 2.88 -3.64
N GLU A 57 -1.84 3.82 -4.35
CA GLU A 57 -2.66 3.59 -5.53
C GLU A 57 -1.82 3.87 -6.77
N VAL A 58 -1.74 2.89 -7.66
CA VAL A 58 -1.12 3.04 -8.97
C VAL A 58 -2.22 3.42 -9.95
N HIS A 59 -2.35 4.73 -10.17
CA HIS A 59 -3.42 5.27 -11.00
C HIS A 59 -3.34 4.70 -12.43
N ALA A 60 -4.49 4.37 -13.00
CA ALA A 60 -4.63 3.80 -14.34
C ALA A 60 -4.06 2.38 -14.56
N ASP A 61 -3.38 1.79 -13.58
CA ASP A 61 -2.81 0.44 -13.72
C ASP A 61 -3.81 -0.64 -13.27
N GLY A 62 -3.64 -1.84 -13.81
CA GLY A 62 -4.46 -3.01 -13.52
C GLY A 62 -3.82 -3.95 -12.50
N HIS A 63 -4.41 -5.15 -12.35
CA HIS A 63 -3.97 -6.18 -11.39
C HIS A 63 -2.46 -6.47 -11.41
N GLY A 64 -1.86 -6.46 -12.60
CA GLY A 64 -0.47 -6.84 -12.80
C GLY A 64 0.54 -5.75 -12.47
N LEU A 65 0.11 -4.51 -12.18
CA LEU A 65 0.97 -3.35 -11.94
C LEU A 65 2.09 -3.20 -13.00
N ARG A 66 1.73 -3.34 -14.27
CA ARG A 66 2.70 -3.48 -15.37
C ARG A 66 3.11 -2.13 -15.96
N GLN A 67 2.20 -1.16 -15.98
CA GLN A 67 2.43 0.12 -16.62
C GLN A 67 3.42 0.98 -15.83
N TYR A 68 3.39 0.89 -14.51
CA TYR A 68 4.30 1.61 -13.60
C TYR A 68 5.20 0.66 -12.81
N ARG A 69 5.60 -0.45 -13.45
CA ARG A 69 6.39 -1.51 -12.81
C ARG A 69 7.66 -0.97 -12.16
N ASP A 70 8.39 -0.08 -12.82
CA ASP A 70 9.66 0.45 -12.32
C ASP A 70 9.45 1.32 -11.07
N GLU A 71 8.40 2.13 -11.05
CA GLU A 71 8.01 2.90 -9.86
C GLU A 71 7.58 1.99 -8.70
N VAL A 72 6.82 0.93 -8.98
CA VAL A 72 6.39 -0.06 -7.97
C VAL A 72 7.59 -0.80 -7.39
N LEU A 73 8.56 -1.18 -8.24
CA LEU A 73 9.81 -1.81 -7.80
C LEU A 73 10.63 -0.85 -6.92
N ALA A 74 10.78 0.41 -7.34
CA ALA A 74 11.50 1.41 -6.54
C ALA A 74 10.82 1.70 -5.19
N LEU A 75 9.49 1.78 -5.16
CA LEU A 75 8.72 1.91 -3.91
C LEU A 75 8.93 0.70 -2.99
N THR A 76 8.90 -0.50 -3.56
CA THR A 76 9.11 -1.74 -2.81
C THR A 76 10.53 -1.83 -2.28
N GLU A 77 11.53 -1.46 -3.07
CA GLU A 77 12.93 -1.40 -2.65
C GLU A 77 13.13 -0.43 -1.49
N ASP A 78 12.68 0.83 -1.63
CA ASP A 78 12.75 1.85 -0.59
C ASP A 78 12.14 1.35 0.73
N PHE A 79 10.92 0.81 0.65
CA PHE A 79 10.20 0.29 1.80
C PHE A 79 10.92 -0.89 2.45
N VAL A 80 11.36 -1.89 1.68
CA VAL A 80 12.04 -3.08 2.22
C VAL A 80 13.37 -2.71 2.84
N MET A 81 14.14 -1.85 2.18
CA MET A 81 15.42 -1.36 2.70
C MET A 81 15.24 -0.58 4.00
N GLY A 82 14.21 0.26 4.10
CA GLY A 82 13.93 0.98 5.34
C GLY A 82 13.32 0.11 6.44
N ALA A 83 12.47 -0.85 6.10
CA ALA A 83 11.78 -1.70 7.07
C ALA A 83 12.67 -2.80 7.65
N LEU A 84 13.57 -3.38 6.85
CA LEU A 84 14.40 -4.52 7.26
C LEU A 84 15.84 -4.14 7.63
N PHE A 85 16.39 -3.09 7.00
CA PHE A 85 17.80 -2.72 7.17
C PHE A 85 17.98 -1.35 7.84
N GLY A 86 16.89 -0.71 8.28
CA GLY A 86 16.94 0.57 8.99
C GLY A 86 17.46 1.74 8.15
N ARG A 87 17.46 1.62 6.81
CA ARG A 87 17.74 2.76 5.94
C ARG A 87 16.63 3.82 6.10
N PRO A 88 16.93 5.11 5.90
CA PRO A 88 15.89 6.13 5.82
C PRO A 88 14.86 5.76 4.75
N LEU A 89 13.58 5.94 5.06
CA LEU A 89 12.50 5.80 4.09
C LEU A 89 12.41 7.06 3.26
N SER A 90 11.99 6.94 2.02
CA SER A 90 11.69 8.11 1.21
C SER A 90 10.56 8.93 1.82
N ARG A 91 10.61 10.25 1.60
CA ARG A 91 9.62 11.18 2.15
C ARG A 91 8.16 10.79 1.86
N PRO A 92 7.79 10.36 0.63
CA PRO A 92 6.41 9.93 0.37
C PRO A 92 5.97 8.72 1.20
N VAL A 93 6.89 7.78 1.48
CA VAL A 93 6.58 6.61 2.32
C VAL A 93 6.45 7.01 3.78
N GLU A 94 7.32 7.88 4.29
CA GLU A 94 7.20 8.45 5.65
C GLU A 94 5.87 9.18 5.83
N ASP A 95 5.51 10.06 4.87
CA ASP A 95 4.26 10.81 4.90
C ASP A 95 3.05 9.87 4.86
N ALA A 96 3.09 8.81 4.04
CA ALA A 96 2.02 7.81 3.98
C ALA A 96 1.86 7.02 5.29
N LEU A 97 2.97 6.68 5.95
CA LEU A 97 2.97 5.99 7.25
C LEU A 97 2.49 6.91 8.38
N ALA A 98 2.78 8.20 8.32
CA ALA A 98 2.35 9.16 9.33
C ALA A 98 0.87 9.58 9.16
N ALA A 99 0.37 9.64 7.93
CA ALA A 99 -0.96 10.14 7.64
C ALA A 99 -2.08 9.18 8.13
N PRO A 100 -3.17 9.72 8.71
CA PRO A 100 -4.34 8.93 9.06
C PRO A 100 -5.11 8.49 7.78
N PRO A 101 -5.99 7.46 7.88
CA PRO A 101 -6.95 7.17 6.82
C PRO A 101 -7.90 8.36 6.57
N PRO A 102 -8.32 8.61 5.32
CA PRO A 102 -7.96 7.87 4.11
C PRO A 102 -6.62 8.29 3.49
N LEU A 103 -6.03 9.42 3.91
CA LEU A 103 -4.88 10.05 3.24
C LEU A 103 -3.70 9.08 3.08
N GLY A 104 -3.20 8.50 4.18
CA GLY A 104 -2.07 7.56 4.13
C GLY A 104 -2.34 6.23 3.42
N LEU A 105 -3.59 6.01 2.98
CA LEU A 105 -4.05 4.77 2.34
C LEU A 105 -4.53 4.96 0.89
N ARG A 106 -4.60 6.20 0.41
CA ARG A 106 -4.94 6.59 -0.97
C ARG A 106 -3.83 7.44 -1.58
N MET A 107 -2.58 7.15 -1.19
CA MET A 107 -1.43 7.90 -1.69
C MET A 107 -1.21 7.55 -3.17
N PRO A 108 -1.15 8.53 -4.08
CA PRO A 108 -0.85 8.23 -5.47
C PRO A 108 0.63 7.86 -5.61
N LEU A 109 0.93 6.78 -6.34
CA LEU A 109 2.30 6.51 -6.77
C LEU A 109 2.64 7.45 -7.93
N ALA A 110 3.54 8.39 -7.66
CA ALA A 110 3.96 9.37 -8.67
C ALA A 110 4.76 8.70 -9.80
N SER A 111 4.44 9.07 -11.05
CA SER A 111 5.25 8.69 -12.21
C SER A 111 6.69 9.20 -12.04
N GLY A 112 7.68 8.34 -12.27
CA GLY A 112 9.08 8.67 -12.07
C GLY A 112 9.57 8.65 -10.62
N PHE A 113 8.79 8.11 -9.67
CA PHE A 113 9.19 7.95 -8.25
C PHE A 113 10.63 7.42 -8.08
N GLY A 114 10.98 6.33 -8.76
CA GLY A 114 12.34 5.79 -8.67
C GLY A 114 13.44 6.74 -9.16
N ARG A 115 13.14 7.62 -10.12
CA ARG A 115 14.10 8.63 -10.59
C ARG A 115 14.26 9.77 -9.60
N SER A 116 13.22 10.14 -8.84
CA SER A 116 13.32 11.20 -7.83
C SER A 116 14.11 10.79 -6.59
N LEU A 117 14.22 9.49 -6.29
CA LEU A 117 15.03 8.98 -5.17
C LEU A 117 16.55 9.02 -5.43
N ARG A 118 16.97 9.10 -6.69
CA ARG A 118 18.39 9.06 -7.10
C ARG A 118 19.02 10.45 -7.25
N ARG A 119 18.31 11.51 -6.83
CA ARG A 119 18.78 12.90 -6.88
C ARG A 119 19.23 13.39 -5.52
#